data_AF-A0A2G4I7U6-F1
#
_entry.id   AF-A0A2G4I7U6-F1
#
_cell.length_a   1.000
_cell.length_b   1.000
_cell.length_c   1.000
_cell.angle_alpha   90.00
_cell.angle_beta   90.00
_cell.angle_gamma   90.00
#
_symmetry.space_group_name_H-M   'P 1'
#
loop_
_entity.id
_entity.type
_entity.pdbx_description
1 polymer ?
#
loop_
_entity_poly.entity_id
_entity_poly.type
_entity_poly.pdbx_seq_one_letter_code
_entity_poly.pdbx_strand_id
1 'polypeptide(L)'
;MKMASAKKKKQAMAKKKLVARKKVMLKNKLALKKKIEFQKKLAFKKKLELQKKLAFKKKLELQKKLAFKKKLELKKKLELKKKLELKKKLELKKKLELKKKLELKKKLAQIKALKKQKELDKRSALAERKRSQKEKQREAQRLAKERAKLKAQQMAERLALKVAKEMQHLEEKQAREAVKAAKIAAREAVRLAEIEANRKPVAPPKPPIIKGVMQDGITPTKEFNIEFLISQRELLTVERRNLLGQADHLESEANAIVENSEMGDVQFDDEGGEGDTMVVERERGLTLSASARQTVEEIDEALKRLETGDYGYSARSGLPIPRERLKAIPWTTELVVERAGGIGSY
;
A
#
# COMPACT_ATOMS: atom_id res chain seq x y z
N MET A 1 82.61 180.93 -125.43
CA MET A 1 82.68 179.98 -126.58
C MET A 1 82.63 178.55 -126.05
N LYS A 2 81.69 177.73 -126.56
CA LYS A 2 81.51 176.26 -126.40
C LYS A 2 82.23 175.59 -125.21
N MET A 3 81.51 175.24 -124.12
CA MET A 3 81.76 174.11 -123.17
C MET A 3 80.91 174.18 -121.87
N ALA A 4 79.78 174.91 -121.87
CA ALA A 4 78.92 175.11 -120.69
C ALA A 4 77.69 174.16 -120.56
N SER A 5 77.42 173.20 -121.47
CA SER A 5 76.15 172.43 -121.44
C SER A 5 76.22 170.89 -121.26
N ALA A 6 77.41 170.27 -121.23
CA ALA A 6 77.50 168.79 -121.26
C ALA A 6 77.64 168.09 -119.89
N LYS A 7 78.30 168.69 -118.87
CA LYS A 7 78.65 167.93 -117.63
C LYS A 7 77.55 167.92 -116.56
N LYS A 8 76.72 168.97 -116.45
CA LYS A 8 75.56 169.03 -115.52
C LYS A 8 74.49 167.96 -115.82
N LYS A 9 74.35 167.52 -117.08
CA LYS A 9 73.41 166.44 -117.47
C LYS A 9 73.88 165.04 -117.04
N LYS A 10 75.19 164.79 -116.94
CA LYS A 10 75.73 163.46 -116.55
C LYS A 10 75.58 163.17 -115.04
N GLN A 11 75.68 164.19 -114.19
CA GLN A 11 75.51 164.01 -112.74
C GLN A 11 74.05 163.75 -112.32
N ALA A 12 73.06 164.26 -113.04
CA ALA A 12 71.65 164.01 -112.74
C ALA A 12 71.20 162.57 -113.05
N MET A 13 71.72 161.96 -114.12
CA MET A 13 71.38 160.56 -114.46
C MET A 13 72.02 159.54 -113.49
N ALA A 14 73.20 159.82 -112.96
CA ALA A 14 73.87 158.92 -112.00
C ALA A 14 73.09 158.80 -110.67
N LYS A 15 72.53 159.91 -110.15
CA LYS A 15 71.74 159.89 -108.92
C LYS A 15 70.43 159.10 -109.08
N LYS A 16 69.78 159.14 -110.24
CA LYS A 16 68.52 158.41 -110.49
C LYS A 16 68.71 156.89 -110.52
N LYS A 17 69.82 156.38 -111.07
CA LYS A 17 70.15 154.94 -111.07
C LYS A 17 70.42 154.38 -109.66
N LEU A 18 71.02 155.16 -108.77
CA LEU A 18 71.34 154.72 -107.40
C LEU A 18 70.08 154.49 -106.56
N VAL A 19 69.08 155.38 -106.70
CA VAL A 19 67.80 155.30 -105.96
C VAL A 19 67.00 154.07 -106.40
N ALA A 20 66.99 153.75 -107.70
CA ALA A 20 66.33 152.56 -108.21
C ALA A 20 66.95 151.26 -107.65
N ARG A 21 68.29 151.16 -107.57
CA ARG A 21 68.98 150.00 -106.98
C ARG A 21 68.64 149.78 -105.51
N LYS A 22 68.55 150.83 -104.70
CA LYS A 22 68.20 150.72 -103.27
C LYS A 22 66.77 150.18 -103.05
N LYS A 23 65.82 150.55 -103.90
CA LYS A 23 64.42 150.09 -103.81
C LYS A 23 64.28 148.58 -104.07
N VAL A 24 65.04 148.05 -105.02
CA VAL A 24 65.05 146.60 -105.34
C VAL A 24 65.61 145.78 -104.16
N MET A 25 66.69 146.23 -103.53
CA MET A 25 67.26 145.53 -102.36
C MET A 25 66.30 145.45 -101.17
N LEU A 26 65.56 146.53 -100.89
CA LEU A 26 64.57 146.54 -99.81
C LEU A 26 63.44 145.51 -100.05
N LYS A 27 62.96 145.39 -101.30
CA LYS A 27 61.92 144.43 -101.67
C LYS A 27 62.36 142.98 -101.43
N ASN A 28 63.60 142.63 -101.81
CA ASN A 28 64.15 141.29 -101.62
C ASN A 28 64.31 140.92 -100.13
N LYS A 29 64.73 141.87 -99.29
CA LYS A 29 64.90 141.65 -97.84
C LYS A 29 63.57 141.35 -97.14
N LEU A 30 62.49 141.99 -97.57
CA LEU A 30 61.14 141.78 -97.03
C LEU A 30 60.59 140.38 -97.38
N ALA A 31 60.85 139.90 -98.61
CA ALA A 31 60.44 138.57 -99.06
C ALA A 31 61.13 137.45 -98.26
N LEU A 32 62.42 137.62 -97.93
CA LEU A 32 63.17 136.68 -97.09
C LEU A 32 62.60 136.60 -95.66
N LYS A 33 62.24 137.73 -95.04
CA LYS A 33 61.62 137.74 -93.70
C LYS A 33 60.31 136.95 -93.65
N LYS A 34 59.43 137.12 -94.65
CA LYS A 34 58.13 136.40 -94.72
C LYS A 34 58.30 134.88 -94.84
N LYS A 35 59.28 134.39 -95.61
CA LYS A 35 59.58 132.94 -95.71
C LYS A 35 60.02 132.34 -94.37
N ILE A 36 60.87 133.05 -93.62
CA ILE A 36 61.35 132.58 -92.31
C ILE A 36 60.21 132.47 -91.31
N GLU A 37 59.29 133.43 -91.27
CA GLU A 37 58.10 133.35 -90.40
C GLU A 37 57.18 132.17 -90.75
N PHE A 38 56.97 131.90 -92.04
CA PHE A 38 56.14 130.78 -92.46
C PHE A 38 56.74 129.42 -92.04
N GLN A 39 58.06 129.25 -92.20
CA GLN A 39 58.76 128.03 -91.75
C GLN A 39 58.62 127.81 -90.24
N LYS A 40 58.72 128.86 -89.42
CA LYS A 40 58.55 128.77 -87.96
C LYS A 40 57.13 128.31 -87.56
N LYS A 41 56.08 128.85 -88.20
CA LYS A 41 54.69 128.45 -87.93
C LYS A 41 54.44 126.98 -88.25
N LEU A 42 55.03 126.49 -89.35
CA LEU A 42 54.86 125.10 -89.79
C LEU A 42 55.54 124.10 -88.83
N ALA A 43 56.72 124.45 -88.31
CA ALA A 43 57.40 123.67 -87.28
C ALA A 43 56.59 123.59 -85.97
N PHE A 44 55.97 124.71 -85.55
CA PHE A 44 55.15 124.75 -84.34
C PHE A 44 53.89 123.87 -84.46
N LYS A 45 53.22 123.88 -85.62
CA LYS A 45 52.04 123.05 -85.89
C LYS A 45 52.35 121.55 -85.81
N LYS A 46 53.48 121.10 -86.38
CA LYS A 46 53.94 119.70 -86.29
C LYS A 46 54.23 119.26 -84.85
N LYS A 47 54.84 120.13 -84.04
CA LYS A 47 55.15 119.83 -82.63
C LYS A 47 53.88 119.64 -81.79
N LEU A 48 52.86 120.45 -82.05
CA LEU A 48 51.57 120.38 -81.35
C LEU A 48 50.79 119.09 -81.69
N GLU A 49 50.83 118.63 -82.95
CA GLU A 49 50.25 117.33 -83.33
C GLU A 49 50.91 116.13 -82.65
N LEU A 50 52.25 116.14 -82.54
CA LEU A 50 52.99 115.08 -81.85
C LEU A 50 52.62 115.00 -80.36
N GLN A 51 52.48 116.14 -79.68
CA GLN A 51 52.05 116.16 -78.28
C GLN A 51 50.64 115.55 -78.09
N LYS A 52 49.69 115.84 -78.98
CA LYS A 52 48.33 115.27 -78.92
C LYS A 52 48.33 113.75 -79.10
N LYS A 53 49.10 113.21 -80.06
CA LYS A 53 49.22 111.75 -80.27
C LYS A 53 49.78 111.03 -79.04
N LEU A 54 50.77 111.62 -78.39
CA LEU A 54 51.43 111.05 -77.21
C LEU A 54 50.47 111.01 -76.01
N ALA A 55 49.67 112.06 -75.81
CA ALA A 55 48.64 112.09 -74.78
C ALA A 55 47.55 111.01 -75.00
N PHE A 56 47.13 110.80 -76.25
CA PHE A 56 46.13 109.78 -76.59
C PHE A 56 46.65 108.35 -76.32
N LYS A 57 47.92 108.06 -76.67
CA LYS A 57 48.55 106.75 -76.41
C LYS A 57 48.60 106.43 -74.90
N LYS A 58 48.98 107.41 -74.07
CA LYS A 58 49.01 107.25 -72.60
C LYS A 58 47.61 106.96 -72.02
N LYS A 59 46.56 107.66 -72.50
CA LYS A 59 45.18 107.44 -72.04
C LYS A 59 44.69 106.02 -72.37
N LEU A 60 45.02 105.51 -73.55
CA LEU A 60 44.64 104.17 -73.99
C LEU A 60 45.34 103.06 -73.18
N GLU A 61 46.62 103.24 -72.81
CA GLU A 61 47.33 102.32 -71.92
C GLU A 61 46.72 102.26 -70.51
N LEU A 62 46.33 103.40 -69.94
CA LEU A 62 45.67 103.44 -68.63
C LEU A 62 44.33 102.71 -68.63
N GLN A 63 43.52 102.88 -69.69
CA GLN A 63 42.25 102.14 -69.82
C GLN A 63 42.47 100.63 -69.88
N LYS A 64 43.49 100.15 -70.61
CA LYS A 64 43.84 98.72 -70.66
C LYS A 64 44.25 98.17 -69.29
N LYS A 65 45.10 98.89 -68.54
CA LYS A 65 45.52 98.49 -67.19
C LYS A 65 44.33 98.39 -66.22
N LEU A 66 43.39 99.33 -66.29
CA LEU A 66 42.22 99.37 -65.43
C LEU A 66 41.26 98.21 -65.74
N ALA A 67 41.06 97.88 -67.02
CA ALA A 67 40.28 96.71 -67.44
C ALA A 67 40.91 95.38 -66.97
N PHE A 68 42.25 95.26 -67.03
CA PHE A 68 42.96 94.07 -66.54
C PHE A 68 42.81 93.90 -65.03
N LYS A 69 42.94 94.99 -64.25
CA LYS A 69 42.76 94.96 -62.78
C LYS A 69 41.35 94.50 -62.39
N LYS A 70 40.30 95.01 -63.06
CA LYS A 70 38.91 94.58 -62.83
C LYS A 70 38.69 93.09 -63.14
N LYS A 71 39.25 92.58 -64.25
CA LYS A 71 39.17 91.14 -64.58
C LYS A 71 39.83 90.27 -63.52
N LEU A 72 40.99 90.69 -63.00
CA LEU A 72 41.72 89.96 -61.98
C LEU A 72 40.96 89.91 -60.65
N GLU A 73 40.31 91.00 -60.24
CA GLU A 73 39.45 91.04 -59.05
C GLU A 73 38.23 90.12 -59.17
N LEU A 74 37.57 90.08 -60.33
CA LEU A 74 36.45 89.17 -60.57
C LEU A 74 36.86 87.69 -60.48
N LYS A 75 38.03 87.33 -61.04
CA LYS A 75 38.56 85.96 -60.97
C LYS A 75 38.82 85.55 -59.52
N LYS A 76 39.42 86.43 -58.71
CA LYS A 76 39.63 86.20 -57.27
C LYS A 76 38.32 86.00 -56.51
N LYS A 77 37.29 86.83 -56.76
CA LYS A 77 35.97 86.69 -56.13
C LYS A 77 35.31 85.34 -56.47
N LEU A 78 35.43 84.91 -57.73
CA LEU A 78 34.84 83.65 -58.18
C LEU A 78 35.55 82.42 -57.57
N GLU A 79 36.87 82.47 -57.42
CA GLU A 79 37.64 81.43 -56.71
C GLU A 79 37.26 81.33 -55.23
N LEU A 80 37.06 82.47 -54.55
CA LEU A 80 36.61 82.49 -53.16
C LEU A 80 35.21 81.88 -52.99
N LYS A 81 34.28 82.20 -53.89
CA LYS A 81 32.92 81.63 -53.88
C LYS A 81 32.95 80.10 -54.03
N LYS A 82 33.74 79.59 -54.98
CA LYS A 82 33.93 78.13 -55.18
C LYS A 82 34.53 77.45 -53.94
N LYS A 83 35.55 78.05 -53.31
CA LYS A 83 36.14 77.52 -52.07
C LYS A 83 35.14 77.44 -50.92
N LEU A 84 34.27 78.45 -50.80
CA LEU A 84 33.25 78.50 -49.76
C LEU A 84 32.15 77.46 -49.97
N GLU A 85 31.72 77.23 -51.21
CA GLU A 85 30.77 76.16 -51.56
C GLU A 85 31.33 74.76 -51.26
N LEU A 86 32.60 74.52 -51.55
CA LEU A 86 33.26 73.25 -51.23
C LEU A 86 33.35 73.00 -49.73
N LYS A 87 33.70 74.02 -48.92
CA LYS A 87 33.69 73.92 -47.45
C LYS A 87 32.31 73.55 -46.92
N LYS A 88 31.25 74.21 -47.40
CA LYS A 88 29.86 73.91 -47.01
C LYS A 88 29.45 72.48 -47.35
N LYS A 89 29.79 71.99 -48.55
CA LYS A 89 29.51 70.58 -48.94
C LYS A 89 30.24 69.58 -48.04
N LEU A 90 31.49 69.87 -47.70
CA LEU A 90 32.30 68.99 -46.84
C LEU A 90 31.78 68.94 -45.40
N GLU A 91 31.32 70.07 -44.85
CA GLU A 91 30.67 70.14 -43.54
C GLU A 91 29.35 69.35 -43.51
N LEU A 92 28.53 69.46 -44.55
CA LEU A 92 27.29 68.68 -44.65
C LEU A 92 27.55 67.17 -44.70
N LYS A 93 28.56 66.74 -45.47
CA LYS A 93 28.95 65.32 -45.53
C LYS A 93 29.41 64.80 -44.16
N LYS A 94 30.23 65.57 -43.44
CA LYS A 94 30.66 65.22 -42.08
C LYS A 94 29.49 65.12 -41.09
N LYS A 95 28.54 66.07 -41.14
CA LYS A 95 27.33 66.03 -40.28
C LYS A 95 26.48 64.79 -40.56
N LEU A 96 26.33 64.42 -41.84
CA LEU A 96 25.56 63.25 -42.25
C LEU A 96 26.23 61.93 -41.81
N GLU A 97 27.56 61.83 -41.92
CA GLU A 97 28.32 60.68 -41.42
C GLU A 97 28.23 60.54 -39.89
N LEU A 98 28.28 61.65 -39.14
CA LEU A 98 28.09 61.64 -37.69
C LEU A 98 26.68 61.19 -37.29
N LYS A 99 25.64 61.66 -38.00
CA LYS A 99 24.26 61.24 -37.76
C LYS A 99 24.08 59.74 -37.99
N LYS A 100 24.62 59.19 -39.10
CA LYS A 100 24.61 57.75 -39.39
C LYS A 100 25.34 56.93 -38.31
N LYS A 101 26.52 57.38 -37.85
CA LYS A 101 27.27 56.71 -36.78
C LYS A 101 26.49 56.69 -35.45
N LEU A 102 25.79 57.78 -35.13
CA LEU A 102 24.98 57.89 -33.92
C LEU A 102 23.74 56.99 -33.98
N GLU A 103 23.09 56.89 -35.14
CA GLU A 103 21.97 55.96 -35.37
C GLU A 103 22.41 54.49 -35.24
N LEU A 104 23.58 54.12 -35.78
CA LEU A 104 24.12 52.77 -35.64
C LEU A 104 24.45 52.43 -34.17
N LYS A 105 25.04 53.37 -33.41
CA LYS A 105 25.28 53.19 -31.97
C LYS A 105 23.97 52.98 -31.20
N LYS A 106 22.92 53.74 -31.51
CA LYS A 106 21.59 53.58 -30.90
C LYS A 106 20.97 52.21 -31.20
N LYS A 107 21.01 51.76 -32.46
CA LYS A 107 20.52 50.43 -32.86
C LYS A 107 21.27 49.30 -32.16
N LEU A 108 22.60 49.41 -32.05
CA LEU A 108 23.43 48.42 -31.34
C LEU A 108 23.12 48.38 -29.84
N ALA A 109 22.89 49.53 -29.20
CA ALA A 109 22.47 49.59 -27.81
C ALA A 109 21.09 48.95 -27.59
N GLN A 110 20.12 49.19 -28.49
CA GLN A 110 18.80 48.54 -28.45
C GLN A 110 18.90 47.03 -28.61
N ILE A 111 19.69 46.51 -29.54
CA ILE A 111 19.90 45.07 -29.72
C ILE A 111 20.52 44.44 -28.47
N LYS A 112 21.51 45.10 -27.85
CA LYS A 112 22.12 44.63 -26.60
C LYS A 112 21.12 44.63 -25.44
N ALA A 113 20.29 45.66 -25.31
CA ALA A 113 19.24 45.74 -24.30
C ALA A 113 18.20 44.62 -24.48
N LEU A 114 17.72 44.40 -25.71
CA LEU A 114 16.78 43.32 -26.04
C LEU A 114 17.36 41.93 -25.77
N LYS A 115 18.64 41.69 -26.08
CA LYS A 115 19.31 40.42 -25.75
C LYS A 115 19.39 40.22 -24.24
N LYS A 116 19.75 41.25 -23.47
CA LYS A 116 19.82 41.19 -22.01
C LYS A 116 18.44 40.92 -21.38
N GLN A 117 17.39 41.55 -21.91
CA GLN A 117 16.02 41.34 -21.45
C GLN A 117 15.54 39.92 -21.72
N LYS A 118 15.74 39.40 -22.95
CA LYS A 118 15.43 38.00 -23.28
C LYS A 118 16.16 36.98 -22.40
N GLU A 119 17.41 37.24 -22.04
CA GLU A 119 18.16 36.36 -21.14
C GLU A 119 17.65 36.41 -19.69
N LEU A 120 17.17 37.57 -19.22
CA LEU A 120 16.51 37.69 -17.92
C LEU A 120 15.16 36.97 -17.92
N ASP A 121 14.35 37.14 -18.96
CA ASP A 121 13.04 36.50 -19.11
C ASP A 121 13.17 34.97 -19.20
N LYS A 122 14.21 34.46 -19.89
CA LYS A 122 14.52 33.02 -19.89
C LYS A 122 14.91 32.52 -18.50
N ARG A 123 15.72 33.29 -17.76
CA ARG A 123 16.15 32.92 -16.40
C ARG A 123 14.99 32.93 -15.42
N SER A 124 14.10 33.92 -15.48
CA SER A 124 12.90 33.97 -14.65
C SER A 124 11.93 32.83 -14.99
N ALA A 125 11.67 32.57 -16.28
CA ALA A 125 10.84 31.45 -16.71
C ALA A 125 11.41 30.07 -16.28
N LEU A 126 12.74 29.88 -16.36
CA LEU A 126 13.38 28.67 -15.86
C LEU A 126 13.29 28.54 -14.34
N ALA A 127 13.40 29.65 -13.60
CA ALA A 127 13.26 29.67 -12.15
C ALA A 127 11.82 29.35 -11.70
N GLU A 128 10.81 29.92 -12.38
CA GLU A 128 9.39 29.61 -12.15
C GLU A 128 9.06 28.16 -12.49
N ARG A 129 9.57 27.63 -13.61
CA ARG A 129 9.41 26.22 -13.97
C ARG A 129 10.04 25.29 -12.93
N LYS A 130 11.23 25.60 -12.42
CA LYS A 130 11.86 24.84 -11.33
C LYS A 130 11.07 24.92 -10.02
N ARG A 131 10.51 26.08 -9.68
CA ARG A 131 9.65 26.25 -8.49
C ARG A 131 8.37 25.43 -8.61
N SER A 132 7.66 25.54 -9.73
CA SER A 132 6.43 24.78 -10.00
C SER A 132 6.68 23.25 -10.00
N GLN A 133 7.81 22.78 -10.54
CA GLN A 133 8.19 21.37 -10.47
C GLN A 133 8.49 20.90 -9.04
N LYS A 134 9.20 21.70 -8.24
CA LYS A 134 9.50 21.37 -6.83
C LYS A 134 8.23 21.36 -5.97
N GLU A 135 7.29 22.24 -6.26
CA GLU A 135 5.99 22.30 -5.60
C GLU A 135 5.13 21.08 -5.95
N LYS A 136 5.01 20.73 -7.24
CA LYS A 136 4.35 19.49 -7.70
C LYS A 136 4.98 18.23 -7.11
N GLN A 137 6.31 18.17 -7.00
CA GLN A 137 7.00 17.05 -6.36
C GLN A 137 6.70 16.97 -4.86
N ARG A 138 6.65 18.10 -4.14
CA ARG A 138 6.29 18.14 -2.73
C ARG A 138 4.84 17.74 -2.50
N GLU A 139 3.93 18.21 -3.35
CA GLU A 139 2.52 17.85 -3.30
C GLU A 139 2.30 16.36 -3.61
N ALA A 140 2.95 15.84 -4.64
CA ALA A 140 2.95 14.40 -4.96
C ALA A 140 3.52 13.55 -3.80
N GLN A 141 4.59 14.00 -3.13
CA GLN A 141 5.12 13.32 -1.95
C GLN A 141 4.18 13.37 -0.75
N ARG A 142 3.45 14.47 -0.54
CA ARG A 142 2.43 14.57 0.52
C ARG A 142 1.27 13.62 0.25
N LEU A 143 0.72 13.64 -0.97
CA LEU A 143 -0.35 12.74 -1.40
C LEU A 143 0.08 11.27 -1.33
N ALA A 144 1.32 10.94 -1.71
CA ALA A 144 1.86 9.58 -1.59
C ALA A 144 1.97 9.14 -0.13
N LYS A 145 2.45 10.02 0.77
CA LYS A 145 2.51 9.74 2.22
C LYS A 145 1.12 9.56 2.83
N GLU A 146 0.16 10.39 2.44
CA GLU A 146 -1.23 10.30 2.91
C GLU A 146 -1.91 9.01 2.44
N ARG A 147 -1.75 8.65 1.16
CA ARG A 147 -2.22 7.36 0.62
C ARG A 147 -1.55 6.17 1.30
N ALA A 148 -0.26 6.25 1.62
CA ALA A 148 0.45 5.20 2.36
C ALA A 148 -0.09 5.06 3.80
N LYS A 149 -0.38 6.18 4.48
CA LYS A 149 -1.00 6.17 5.81
C LYS A 149 -2.41 5.56 5.78
N LEU A 150 -3.25 5.96 4.82
CA LEU A 150 -4.60 5.39 4.66
C LEU A 150 -4.54 3.88 4.38
N LYS A 151 -3.64 3.43 3.50
CA LYS A 151 -3.44 1.99 3.25
C LYS A 151 -2.96 1.25 4.50
N ALA A 152 -2.04 1.83 5.28
CA ALA A 152 -1.58 1.24 6.53
C ALA A 152 -2.70 1.14 7.57
N GLN A 153 -3.54 2.18 7.70
CA GLN A 153 -4.72 2.19 8.56
C GLN A 153 -5.73 1.13 8.15
N GLN A 154 -6.06 1.02 6.86
CA GLN A 154 -6.97 -0.01 6.34
C GLN A 154 -6.46 -1.43 6.58
N MET A 155 -5.14 -1.65 6.45
CA MET A 155 -4.53 -2.95 6.75
C MET A 155 -4.57 -3.26 8.24
N ALA A 156 -4.29 -2.28 9.10
CA ALA A 156 -4.38 -2.43 10.55
C ALA A 156 -5.82 -2.71 11.01
N GLU A 157 -6.80 -1.99 10.46
CA GLU A 157 -8.23 -2.20 10.73
C GLU A 157 -8.70 -3.58 10.27
N ARG A 158 -8.28 -4.04 9.08
CA ARG A 158 -8.58 -5.39 8.58
C ARG A 158 -7.97 -6.48 9.46
N LEU A 159 -6.76 -6.27 9.97
CA LEU A 159 -6.13 -7.19 10.92
C LEU A 159 -6.86 -7.19 12.27
N ALA A 160 -7.22 -6.02 12.80
CA ALA A 160 -8.01 -5.90 14.03
C ALA A 160 -9.38 -6.60 13.89
N LEU A 161 -10.05 -6.45 12.75
CA LEU A 161 -11.32 -7.14 12.46
C LEU A 161 -11.14 -8.66 12.39
N LYS A 162 -10.03 -9.16 11.84
CA LYS A 162 -9.72 -10.60 11.82
C LYS A 162 -9.50 -11.14 13.23
N VAL A 163 -8.69 -10.45 14.04
CA VAL A 163 -8.42 -10.84 15.42
C VAL A 163 -9.71 -10.83 16.24
N ALA A 164 -10.56 -9.80 16.08
CA ALA A 164 -11.86 -9.75 16.75
C ALA A 164 -12.78 -10.91 16.35
N LYS A 165 -12.82 -11.27 15.07
CA LYS A 165 -13.60 -12.44 14.59
C LYS A 165 -13.04 -13.77 15.10
N GLU A 166 -11.72 -13.92 15.16
CA GLU A 166 -11.08 -15.12 15.70
C GLU A 166 -11.37 -15.26 17.20
N MET A 167 -11.31 -14.17 17.97
CA MET A 167 -11.70 -14.15 19.38
C MET A 167 -13.17 -14.53 19.59
N GLN A 168 -14.09 -13.94 18.82
CA GLN A 168 -15.51 -14.31 18.88
C GLN A 168 -15.74 -15.80 18.55
N HIS A 169 -15.03 -16.34 17.56
CA HIS A 169 -15.15 -17.74 17.20
C HIS A 169 -14.54 -18.68 18.25
N LEU A 170 -13.49 -18.25 18.97
CA LEU A 170 -12.94 -18.99 20.11
C LEU A 170 -13.90 -18.99 21.30
N GLU A 171 -14.50 -17.84 21.62
CA GLU A 171 -15.53 -17.74 22.67
C GLU A 171 -16.75 -18.60 22.32
N GLU A 172 -17.20 -18.61 21.06
CA GLU A 172 -18.32 -19.44 20.62
C GLU A 172 -17.98 -20.94 20.71
N LYS A 173 -16.74 -21.32 20.37
CA LYS A 173 -16.26 -22.70 20.55
C LYS A 173 -16.24 -23.11 22.02
N GLN A 174 -15.68 -22.27 22.90
CA GLN A 174 -15.65 -22.53 24.33
C GLN A 174 -17.07 -22.63 24.92
N ALA A 175 -18.00 -21.78 24.49
CA ALA A 175 -19.40 -21.86 24.88
C ALA A 175 -20.06 -23.16 24.41
N ARG A 176 -19.83 -23.58 23.15
CA ARG A 176 -20.34 -24.87 22.63
C ARG A 176 -19.75 -26.07 23.37
N GLU A 177 -18.48 -26.03 23.73
CA GLU A 177 -17.81 -27.08 24.52
C GLU A 177 -18.35 -27.11 25.95
N ALA A 178 -18.55 -25.96 26.59
CA ALA A 178 -19.15 -25.88 27.93
C ALA A 178 -20.60 -26.43 27.93
N VAL A 179 -21.42 -26.11 26.92
CA VAL A 179 -22.77 -26.68 26.79
C VAL A 179 -22.73 -28.20 26.58
N LYS A 180 -21.79 -28.71 25.77
CA LYS A 180 -21.61 -30.17 25.59
C LYS A 180 -21.19 -30.84 26.89
N ALA A 181 -20.24 -30.27 27.62
CA ALA A 181 -19.78 -30.77 28.91
C ALA A 181 -20.93 -30.78 29.94
N ALA A 182 -21.71 -29.70 30.02
CA ALA A 182 -22.88 -29.63 30.90
C ALA A 182 -23.95 -30.68 30.54
N LYS A 183 -24.18 -30.94 29.25
CA LYS A 183 -25.11 -31.99 28.80
C LYS A 183 -24.63 -33.40 29.15
N ILE A 184 -23.32 -33.65 29.06
CA ILE A 184 -22.72 -34.93 29.47
C ILE A 184 -22.85 -35.09 30.99
N ALA A 185 -22.49 -34.07 31.76
CA ALA A 185 -22.60 -34.08 33.22
C ALA A 185 -24.06 -34.28 33.68
N ALA A 186 -25.03 -33.63 33.03
CA ALA A 186 -26.45 -33.85 33.32
C ALA A 186 -26.90 -35.28 33.02
N ARG A 187 -26.44 -35.87 31.91
CA ARG A 187 -26.78 -37.26 31.54
C ARG A 187 -26.15 -38.27 32.50
N GLU A 188 -24.94 -37.99 32.98
CA GLU A 188 -24.25 -38.81 33.97
C GLU A 188 -24.92 -38.71 35.34
N ALA A 189 -25.31 -37.50 35.76
CA ALA A 189 -26.09 -37.29 36.98
C ALA A 189 -27.43 -38.04 36.96
N VAL A 190 -28.15 -38.01 35.83
CA VAL A 190 -29.38 -38.79 35.65
C VAL A 190 -29.10 -40.30 35.74
N ARG A 191 -28.04 -40.79 35.10
CA ARG A 191 -27.66 -42.21 35.16
C ARG A 191 -27.28 -42.64 36.58
N LEU A 192 -26.56 -41.80 37.32
CA LEU A 192 -26.20 -42.07 38.72
C LEU A 192 -27.44 -42.08 39.62
N ALA A 193 -28.36 -41.14 39.44
CA ALA A 193 -29.63 -41.11 40.15
C ALA A 193 -30.50 -42.34 39.83
N GLU A 194 -30.49 -42.83 38.59
CA GLU A 194 -31.20 -44.04 38.18
C GLU A 194 -30.56 -45.32 38.75
N ILE A 195 -29.23 -45.36 38.88
CA ILE A 195 -28.52 -46.45 39.58
C ILE A 195 -28.84 -46.43 41.08
N GLU A 196 -28.91 -45.25 41.68
CA GLU A 196 -29.22 -45.08 43.09
C GLU A 196 -30.69 -45.42 43.40
N ALA A 197 -31.63 -45.03 42.52
CA ALA A 197 -33.03 -45.42 42.61
C ALA A 197 -33.25 -46.93 42.43
N ASN A 198 -32.40 -47.62 41.64
CA ASN A 198 -32.45 -49.06 41.44
C ASN A 198 -31.68 -49.87 42.51
N ARG A 199 -31.02 -49.22 43.48
CA ARG A 199 -30.45 -49.94 44.63
C ARG A 199 -31.59 -50.35 45.56
N LYS A 200 -31.91 -51.65 45.57
CA LYS A 200 -32.77 -52.25 46.59
C LYS A 200 -32.20 -51.94 47.99
N PRO A 201 -33.05 -51.66 48.99
CA PRO A 201 -32.61 -51.40 50.35
C PRO A 201 -31.78 -52.58 50.86
N VAL A 202 -30.57 -52.29 51.35
CA VAL A 202 -29.70 -53.31 51.94
C VAL A 202 -30.37 -53.82 53.21
N ALA A 203 -30.63 -55.13 53.24
CA ALA A 203 -31.26 -55.80 54.37
C ALA A 203 -30.50 -55.53 55.69
N PRO A 204 -31.21 -55.40 56.83
CA PRO A 204 -30.58 -55.11 58.11
C PRO A 204 -29.50 -56.15 58.47
N PRO A 205 -28.40 -55.73 59.13
CA PRO A 205 -27.31 -56.63 59.49
C PRO A 205 -27.81 -57.75 60.42
N LYS A 206 -27.49 -59.00 60.07
CA LYS A 206 -27.86 -60.18 60.84
C LYS A 206 -27.28 -60.09 62.26
N PRO A 207 -28.03 -60.50 63.30
CA PRO A 207 -27.53 -60.50 64.68
C PRO A 207 -26.33 -61.45 64.82
N PRO A 208 -25.29 -61.08 65.60
CA PRO A 208 -24.11 -61.92 65.79
C PRO A 208 -24.44 -63.16 66.64
N ILE A 209 -24.10 -64.35 66.13
CA ILE A 209 -24.26 -65.63 66.82
C ILE A 209 -23.16 -65.79 67.87
N ILE A 210 -23.54 -66.03 69.13
CA ILE A 210 -22.59 -66.24 70.24
C ILE A 210 -22.23 -67.74 70.29
N LYS A 211 -21.02 -68.07 69.84
CA LYS A 211 -20.51 -69.44 69.75
C LYS A 211 -19.79 -69.88 71.03
N GLY A 212 -20.01 -71.12 71.45
CA GLY A 212 -19.36 -71.77 72.58
C GLY A 212 -18.08 -72.52 72.19
N VAL A 213 -17.49 -73.24 73.16
CA VAL A 213 -16.29 -74.05 72.93
C VAL A 213 -16.66 -75.26 72.07
N MET A 214 -15.92 -75.48 70.99
CA MET A 214 -16.09 -76.64 70.11
C MET A 214 -15.79 -77.94 70.87
N GLN A 215 -16.71 -78.90 70.82
CA GLN A 215 -16.56 -80.24 71.41
C GLN A 215 -16.98 -81.27 70.36
N ASP A 216 -16.15 -82.29 70.11
CA ASP A 216 -16.41 -83.40 69.19
C ASP A 216 -16.87 -83.00 67.77
N GLY A 217 -16.30 -81.90 67.26
CA GLY A 217 -16.63 -81.35 65.94
C GLY A 217 -18.00 -80.66 65.89
N ILE A 218 -18.60 -80.36 67.04
CA ILE A 218 -19.85 -79.61 67.16
C ILE A 218 -19.57 -78.32 67.92
N THR A 219 -20.08 -77.20 67.43
CA THR A 219 -19.96 -75.89 68.07
C THR A 219 -21.30 -75.47 68.69
N PRO A 220 -21.42 -75.48 70.02
CA PRO A 220 -22.66 -75.12 70.71
C PRO A 220 -22.92 -73.63 70.62
N THR A 221 -24.18 -73.23 70.74
CA THR A 221 -24.56 -71.81 70.81
C THR A 221 -25.43 -71.57 72.03
N LYS A 222 -25.65 -70.30 72.40
CA LYS A 222 -26.44 -69.94 73.59
C LYS A 222 -27.86 -70.51 73.55
N GLU A 223 -28.43 -70.66 72.35
CA GLU A 223 -29.80 -71.10 72.11
C GLU A 223 -29.91 -72.63 71.97
N PHE A 224 -28.81 -73.35 71.72
CA PHE A 224 -28.80 -74.80 71.47
C PHE A 224 -27.69 -75.54 72.24
N ASN A 225 -28.10 -76.46 73.11
CA ASN A 225 -27.22 -77.25 73.97
C ASN A 225 -26.49 -78.36 73.17
N ILE A 226 -25.31 -78.78 73.65
CA ILE A 226 -24.51 -79.88 73.07
C ILE A 226 -25.32 -81.16 72.91
N GLU A 227 -26.02 -81.60 73.96
CA GLU A 227 -26.84 -82.83 73.94
C GLU A 227 -27.89 -82.81 72.81
N PHE A 228 -28.52 -81.65 72.60
CA PHE A 228 -29.47 -81.47 71.52
C PHE A 228 -28.78 -81.57 70.16
N LEU A 229 -27.66 -80.89 69.97
CA LEU A 229 -26.93 -80.91 68.69
C LEU A 229 -26.38 -82.31 68.35
N ILE A 230 -25.93 -83.08 69.33
CA ILE A 230 -25.55 -84.49 69.14
C ILE A 230 -26.74 -85.32 68.66
N SER A 231 -27.91 -85.19 69.32
CA SER A 231 -29.13 -85.89 68.89
C SER A 231 -29.54 -85.51 67.46
N GLN A 232 -29.35 -84.24 67.06
CA GLN A 232 -29.65 -83.79 65.70
C GLN A 232 -28.65 -84.32 64.68
N ARG A 233 -27.36 -84.41 65.03
CA ARG A 233 -26.33 -85.03 64.17
C ARG A 233 -26.64 -86.49 63.90
N GLU A 234 -27.03 -87.24 64.92
CA GLU A 234 -27.43 -88.65 64.77
C GLU A 234 -28.66 -88.78 63.87
N LEU A 235 -29.69 -87.97 64.11
CA LEU A 235 -30.90 -87.96 63.30
C LEU A 235 -30.60 -87.63 61.82
N LEU A 236 -29.80 -86.60 61.56
CA LEU A 236 -29.36 -86.22 60.21
C LEU A 236 -28.57 -87.34 59.53
N THR A 237 -27.70 -88.03 60.26
CA THR A 237 -26.89 -89.13 59.71
C THR A 237 -27.74 -90.34 59.35
N VAL A 238 -28.74 -90.66 60.17
CA VAL A 238 -29.72 -91.71 59.88
C VAL A 238 -30.56 -91.32 58.66
N GLU A 239 -31.08 -90.10 58.64
CA GLU A 239 -31.94 -89.63 57.55
C GLU A 239 -31.19 -89.55 56.21
N ARG A 240 -29.93 -89.12 56.23
CA ARG A 240 -29.03 -89.16 55.08
C ARG A 240 -28.90 -90.56 54.49
N ARG A 241 -28.70 -91.58 55.34
CA ARG A 241 -28.61 -92.97 54.91
C ARG A 241 -29.94 -93.44 54.30
N ASN A 242 -31.07 -93.09 54.92
CA ASN A 242 -32.40 -93.46 54.44
C ASN A 242 -32.70 -92.86 53.06
N LEU A 243 -32.50 -91.55 52.90
CA LEU A 243 -32.78 -90.83 51.65
C LEU A 243 -31.84 -91.25 50.52
N LEU A 244 -30.57 -91.52 50.83
CA LEU A 244 -29.64 -92.05 49.82
C LEU A 244 -30.09 -93.44 49.33
N GLY A 245 -30.49 -94.32 50.24
CA GLY A 245 -31.05 -95.62 49.87
C GLY A 245 -32.35 -95.53 49.07
N GLN A 246 -33.23 -94.59 49.42
CA GLN A 246 -34.45 -94.30 48.66
C GLN A 246 -34.15 -93.77 47.26
N ALA A 247 -33.20 -92.84 47.13
CA ALA A 247 -32.80 -92.27 45.85
C ALA A 247 -32.23 -93.35 44.90
N ASP A 248 -31.35 -94.20 45.41
CA ASP A 248 -30.72 -95.27 44.62
C ASP A 248 -31.75 -96.35 44.23
N HIS A 249 -32.70 -96.66 45.12
CA HIS A 249 -33.80 -97.58 44.84
C HIS A 249 -34.75 -97.06 43.74
N LEU A 250 -35.23 -95.81 43.88
CA LEU A 250 -36.12 -95.16 42.91
C LEU A 250 -35.47 -95.01 41.53
N GLU A 251 -34.16 -94.73 41.49
CA GLU A 251 -33.41 -94.62 40.24
C GLU A 251 -33.24 -95.98 39.56
N SER A 252 -32.95 -97.03 40.34
CA SER A 252 -32.84 -98.40 39.84
C SER A 252 -34.19 -98.93 39.35
N GLU A 253 -35.29 -98.62 40.04
CA GLU A 253 -36.65 -98.93 39.59
C GLU A 253 -37.00 -98.20 38.28
N ALA A 254 -36.72 -96.90 38.20
CA ALA A 254 -36.96 -96.11 36.99
C ALA A 254 -36.13 -96.60 35.78
N ASN A 255 -34.91 -97.07 36.00
CA ASN A 255 -34.07 -97.64 34.95
C ASN A 255 -34.52 -99.06 34.56
N ALA A 256 -34.97 -99.87 35.52
CA ALA A 256 -35.52 -101.20 35.25
C ALA A 256 -36.80 -101.15 34.42
N ILE A 257 -37.63 -100.09 34.54
CA ILE A 257 -38.79 -99.88 33.66
C ILE A 257 -38.34 -99.80 32.19
N VAL A 258 -37.25 -99.09 31.88
CA VAL A 258 -36.71 -99.02 30.52
C VAL A 258 -36.21 -100.38 30.06
N GLU A 259 -35.38 -101.04 30.88
CA GLU A 259 -34.77 -102.33 30.53
C GLU A 259 -35.83 -103.43 30.28
N ASN A 260 -36.91 -103.43 31.06
CA ASN A 260 -38.02 -104.38 30.90
C ASN A 260 -38.99 -103.99 29.77
N SER A 261 -39.03 -102.72 29.36
CA SER A 261 -39.89 -102.24 28.26
C SER A 261 -39.21 -102.36 26.88
N GLU A 262 -37.88 -102.39 26.83
CA GLU A 262 -37.10 -102.36 25.56
C GLU A 262 -36.85 -103.75 24.94
N MET A 263 -37.48 -104.81 25.47
CA MET A 263 -37.23 -106.19 25.03
C MET A 263 -38.52 -106.97 24.72
N GLY A 264 -39.33 -106.43 23.82
CA GLY A 264 -40.47 -107.16 23.26
C GLY A 264 -40.99 -106.42 22.03
N ASP A 265 -41.03 -107.11 20.89
CA ASP A 265 -41.62 -106.64 19.64
C ASP A 265 -43.11 -106.32 19.93
N VAL A 266 -43.40 -105.05 20.27
CA VAL A 266 -44.75 -104.59 20.58
C VAL A 266 -45.59 -104.75 19.32
N GLN A 267 -46.30 -105.88 19.20
CA GLN A 267 -47.33 -106.03 18.18
C GLN A 267 -48.38 -104.97 18.46
N PHE A 268 -48.45 -104.01 17.55
CA PHE A 268 -49.34 -102.86 17.59
C PHE A 268 -50.79 -103.34 17.33
N ASP A 269 -51.40 -103.95 18.34
CA ASP A 269 -52.83 -104.29 18.41
C ASP A 269 -53.57 -103.20 19.22
N ASP A 270 -54.91 -103.25 19.26
CA ASP A 270 -55.83 -102.26 19.85
C ASP A 270 -55.58 -101.93 21.36
N GLU A 271 -54.63 -102.61 22.02
CA GLU A 271 -54.20 -102.38 23.41
C GLU A 271 -52.89 -101.56 23.54
N GLY A 272 -52.33 -101.05 22.43
CA GLY A 272 -51.06 -100.32 22.34
C GLY A 272 -50.98 -98.91 22.98
N GLY A 273 -51.64 -98.68 24.12
CA GLY A 273 -51.64 -97.41 24.86
C GLY A 273 -50.75 -97.35 26.10
N GLU A 274 -50.15 -98.46 26.54
CA GLU A 274 -49.44 -98.55 27.84
C GLU A 274 -48.04 -97.91 27.88
N GLY A 275 -47.46 -97.58 26.72
CA GLY A 275 -46.14 -96.96 26.65
C GLY A 275 -46.09 -95.54 27.25
N ASP A 276 -47.18 -94.79 27.17
CA ASP A 276 -47.27 -93.43 27.72
C ASP A 276 -47.27 -93.46 29.26
N THR A 277 -47.94 -94.46 29.85
CA THR A 277 -47.96 -94.64 31.31
C THR A 277 -46.58 -95.02 31.87
N MET A 278 -45.81 -95.86 31.17
CA MET A 278 -44.46 -96.27 31.60
C MET A 278 -43.47 -95.09 31.59
N VAL A 279 -43.58 -94.19 30.62
CA VAL A 279 -42.75 -92.97 30.56
C VAL A 279 -43.05 -92.05 31.74
N VAL A 280 -44.34 -91.82 32.05
CA VAL A 280 -44.74 -90.99 33.19
C VAL A 280 -44.25 -91.58 34.53
N GLU A 281 -44.36 -92.90 34.71
CA GLU A 281 -43.89 -93.57 35.92
C GLU A 281 -42.37 -93.47 36.09
N ARG A 282 -41.62 -93.65 35.00
CA ARG A 282 -40.16 -93.45 35.00
C ARG A 282 -39.78 -92.01 35.33
N GLU A 283 -40.42 -91.03 34.70
CA GLU A 283 -40.15 -89.60 34.95
C GLU A 283 -40.45 -89.23 36.41
N ARG A 284 -41.53 -89.80 36.97
CA ARG A 284 -41.86 -89.65 38.39
C ARG A 284 -40.77 -90.24 39.28
N GLY A 285 -40.29 -91.46 38.99
CA GLY A 285 -39.22 -92.10 39.76
C GLY A 285 -37.91 -91.30 39.74
N LEU A 286 -37.50 -90.80 38.57
CA LEU A 286 -36.32 -89.94 38.42
C LEU A 286 -36.48 -88.61 39.17
N THR A 287 -37.66 -87.99 39.10
CA THR A 287 -37.95 -86.73 39.81
C THR A 287 -37.89 -86.91 41.33
N LEU A 288 -38.46 -88.00 41.84
CA LEU A 288 -38.43 -88.33 43.27
C LEU A 288 -37.01 -88.65 43.75
N SER A 289 -36.23 -89.40 42.96
CA SER A 289 -34.81 -89.65 43.25
C SER A 289 -33.99 -88.36 43.28
N ALA A 290 -34.19 -87.46 42.31
CA ALA A 290 -33.53 -86.16 42.29
C ALA A 290 -33.88 -85.31 43.52
N SER A 291 -35.16 -85.27 43.92
CA SER A 291 -35.60 -84.58 45.14
C SER A 291 -34.99 -85.18 46.41
N ALA A 292 -34.85 -86.50 46.49
CA ALA A 292 -34.20 -87.18 47.60
C ALA A 292 -32.69 -86.83 47.67
N ARG A 293 -31.99 -86.84 46.53
CA ARG A 293 -30.57 -86.41 46.44
C ARG A 293 -30.38 -84.94 46.83
N GLN A 294 -31.28 -84.05 46.43
CA GLN A 294 -31.26 -82.65 46.85
C GLN A 294 -31.41 -82.52 48.37
N THR A 295 -32.31 -83.29 48.97
CA THR A 295 -32.48 -83.29 50.44
C THR A 295 -31.24 -83.82 51.16
N VAL A 296 -30.53 -84.80 50.58
CA VAL A 296 -29.23 -85.29 51.09
C VAL A 296 -28.18 -84.17 51.07
N GLU A 297 -28.13 -83.35 50.03
CA GLU A 297 -27.23 -82.19 49.98
C GLU A 297 -27.56 -81.16 51.08
N GLU A 298 -28.86 -80.87 51.30
CA GLU A 298 -29.31 -80.01 52.40
C GLU A 298 -28.90 -80.57 53.77
N ILE A 299 -28.95 -81.90 53.96
CA ILE A 299 -28.48 -82.58 55.17
C ILE A 299 -26.96 -82.46 55.32
N ASP A 300 -26.18 -82.64 54.25
CA ASP A 300 -24.73 -82.50 54.27
C ASP A 300 -24.30 -81.06 54.60
N GLU A 301 -25.05 -80.05 54.12
CA GLU A 301 -24.88 -78.67 54.56
C GLU A 301 -25.21 -78.47 56.03
N ALA A 302 -26.29 -79.07 56.52
CA ALA A 302 -26.69 -78.98 57.92
C ALA A 302 -25.63 -79.58 58.86
N LEU A 303 -25.00 -80.70 58.46
CA LEU A 303 -23.87 -81.30 59.16
C LEU A 303 -22.67 -80.34 59.21
N LYS A 304 -22.33 -79.67 58.10
CA LYS A 304 -21.27 -78.63 58.11
C LYS A 304 -21.61 -77.46 59.02
N ARG A 305 -22.88 -77.03 59.05
CA ARG A 305 -23.33 -75.94 59.95
C ARG A 305 -23.24 -76.31 61.43
N LEU A 306 -23.33 -77.60 61.77
CA LEU A 306 -23.08 -78.09 63.15
C LEU A 306 -21.61 -77.94 63.54
N GLU A 307 -20.69 -78.09 62.58
CA GLU A 307 -19.26 -77.87 62.79
C GLU A 307 -18.92 -76.38 62.94
N THR A 308 -19.49 -75.52 62.09
CA THR A 308 -19.23 -74.06 62.10
C THR A 308 -19.97 -73.30 63.20
N GLY A 309 -21.08 -73.85 63.70
CA GLY A 309 -21.85 -73.31 64.82
C GLY A 309 -22.97 -72.39 64.38
N ASP A 310 -23.36 -72.52 63.11
CA ASP A 310 -24.44 -71.77 62.48
C ASP A 310 -25.72 -72.61 62.39
N TYR A 311 -25.69 -73.85 62.88
CA TYR A 311 -26.85 -74.74 62.93
C TYR A 311 -27.94 -74.19 63.85
N GLY A 312 -29.18 -74.28 63.38
CA GLY A 312 -30.36 -73.79 64.10
C GLY A 312 -30.60 -72.29 63.97
N TYR A 313 -29.89 -71.57 63.10
CA TYR A 313 -30.17 -70.17 62.76
C TYR A 313 -30.61 -70.04 61.30
N SER A 314 -31.52 -69.12 61.03
CA SER A 314 -32.00 -68.86 59.68
C SER A 314 -30.89 -68.29 58.79
N ALA A 315 -30.71 -68.87 57.59
CA ALA A 315 -29.83 -68.33 56.56
C ALA A 315 -30.28 -66.95 56.04
N ARG A 316 -31.57 -66.60 56.20
CA ARG A 316 -32.15 -65.35 55.71
C ARG A 316 -32.08 -64.24 56.77
N SER A 317 -32.71 -64.42 57.93
CA SER A 317 -32.73 -63.39 58.99
C SER A 317 -31.63 -63.52 60.06
N GLY A 318 -30.99 -64.68 60.20
CA GLY A 318 -30.06 -64.96 61.30
C GLY A 318 -30.73 -65.17 62.66
N LEU A 319 -32.07 -65.28 62.70
CA LEU A 319 -32.83 -65.57 63.93
C LEU A 319 -32.82 -67.08 64.25
N PRO A 320 -32.94 -67.46 65.54
CA PRO A 320 -32.95 -68.86 65.94
C PRO A 320 -34.23 -69.58 65.48
N ILE A 321 -34.05 -70.77 64.90
CA ILE A 321 -35.11 -71.66 64.42
C ILE A 321 -35.72 -72.41 65.63
N PRO A 322 -37.05 -72.49 65.76
CA PRO A 322 -37.69 -73.23 66.85
C PRO A 322 -37.21 -74.68 66.94
N ARG A 323 -36.87 -75.15 68.15
CA ARG A 323 -36.38 -76.51 68.40
C ARG A 323 -37.35 -77.59 67.93
N GLU A 324 -38.65 -77.37 68.07
CA GLU A 324 -39.69 -78.30 67.62
C GLU A 324 -39.64 -78.52 66.11
N ARG A 325 -39.34 -77.48 65.35
CA ARG A 325 -39.18 -77.57 63.89
C ARG A 325 -37.92 -78.36 63.53
N LEU A 326 -36.80 -78.11 64.20
CA LEU A 326 -35.57 -78.86 63.98
C LEU A 326 -35.75 -80.35 64.30
N LYS A 327 -36.49 -80.68 65.37
CA LYS A 327 -36.85 -82.07 65.67
C LYS A 327 -37.68 -82.75 64.58
N ALA A 328 -38.54 -82.00 63.89
CA ALA A 328 -39.38 -82.54 62.82
C ALA A 328 -38.66 -82.60 61.46
N ILE A 329 -37.90 -81.55 61.13
CA ILE A 329 -37.17 -81.38 59.87
C ILE A 329 -35.77 -80.84 60.19
N PRO A 330 -34.81 -81.72 60.49
CA PRO A 330 -33.51 -81.32 61.04
C PRO A 330 -32.58 -80.61 60.05
N TRP A 331 -32.82 -80.70 58.75
CA TRP A 331 -32.02 -80.02 57.71
C TRP A 331 -32.55 -78.64 57.33
N THR A 332 -33.60 -78.16 58.00
CA THR A 332 -34.22 -76.86 57.66
C THR A 332 -33.29 -75.67 57.94
N THR A 333 -33.18 -74.76 56.96
CA THR A 333 -32.29 -73.60 57.00
C THR A 333 -33.00 -72.27 57.24
N GLU A 334 -34.33 -72.28 57.26
CA GLU A 334 -35.18 -71.08 57.28
C GLU A 334 -36.33 -71.22 58.28
N LEU A 335 -36.81 -70.09 58.77
CA LEU A 335 -38.00 -70.02 59.62
C LEU A 335 -39.27 -70.34 58.82
N VAL A 336 -40.33 -70.77 59.54
CA VAL A 336 -41.66 -71.01 58.94
C VAL A 336 -42.14 -69.77 58.19
N VAL A 337 -42.02 -68.60 58.82
CA VAL A 337 -42.48 -67.31 58.28
C VAL A 337 -41.73 -66.93 57.00
N GLU A 338 -40.44 -67.27 56.91
CA GLU A 338 -39.59 -66.95 55.76
C GLU A 338 -39.87 -67.89 54.58
N ARG A 339 -40.01 -69.19 54.88
CA ARG A 339 -40.31 -70.22 53.87
C ARG A 339 -41.74 -70.12 53.34
N ALA A 340 -42.70 -69.71 54.17
CA ALA A 340 -44.07 -69.44 53.76
C ALA A 340 -44.23 -68.04 53.11
N GLY A 341 -43.29 -67.13 53.39
CA GLY A 341 -43.39 -65.69 53.10
C GLY A 341 -43.02 -65.24 51.69
N GLY A 342 -43.29 -66.05 50.66
CA GLY A 342 -43.09 -65.66 49.25
C GLY A 342 -43.95 -64.48 48.76
N ILE A 343 -44.80 -63.88 49.62
CA ILE A 343 -45.77 -62.85 49.22
C ILE A 343 -45.52 -61.47 49.84
N GLY A 344 -44.63 -61.26 50.82
CA GLY A 344 -44.47 -59.87 51.29
C GLY A 344 -43.63 -59.59 52.52
N SER A 345 -42.32 -59.84 52.47
CA SER A 345 -41.42 -59.07 53.34
C SER A 345 -40.14 -58.75 52.59
N TYR A 346 -40.12 -57.55 52.01
CA TYR A 346 -38.92 -56.81 51.59
C TYR A 346 -38.51 -55.85 52.69
#